data_AF-A0A5E4KV16-F1
#
_entry.id   AF-A0A5E4KV16-F1
#
_cell.length_a   1.000
_cell.length_b   1.000
_cell.length_c   1.000
_cell.angle_alpha   90.00
_cell.angle_beta   90.00
_cell.angle_gamma   90.00
#
_symmetry.space_group_name_H-M   'P 1'
#
loop_
_entity.id
_entity.type
_entity.pdbx_description
1 polymer ?
#
loop_
_entity_poly.entity_id
_entity_poly.type
_entity_poly.pdbx_seq_one_letter_code
_entity_poly.pdbx_strand_id
1 'polypeptide(L)'
;MSKADKLILLGEKLCKGHGCGGYPEMGAQATKENLAEIKAELEGTNLVFLVAGLGGGTGTGAIPVVAEVTRGIGSLTIACVTIPFKIEQFRREKAREAIKALSESCDSTIVIDNSKLREVAGNLPLKEALAVANALVGAFVKNITETITQPSLINLDYADLRAVMERGGISAIGIGEGDGEDRVAKAVSQALAVPLLDISDMSATYGVLIHIVGGEDLTLEEVAVTGELIMDKVPNTKRVIWGAKVDDQLTGRVRVMAVLTGVKSPFMEGQ
;
A
#
# COMPACT_ATOMS: atom_id res chain seq x y z
N MET A 1 -17.23 15.41 -9.12
CA MET A 1 -17.14 15.65 -7.66
C MET A 1 -16.71 14.36 -6.98
N SER A 2 -15.97 14.46 -5.88
CA SER A 2 -15.56 13.28 -5.08
C SER A 2 -16.79 12.59 -4.48
N LYS A 3 -16.71 11.26 -4.28
CA LYS A 3 -17.77 10.44 -3.66
C LYS A 3 -17.48 10.09 -2.19
N ALA A 4 -16.53 10.78 -1.55
CA ALA A 4 -16.17 10.51 -0.16
C ALA A 4 -17.26 11.00 0.81
N ASP A 5 -17.42 10.31 1.95
CA ASP A 5 -18.39 10.65 2.99
C ASP A 5 -18.10 12.03 3.62
N LYS A 6 -16.82 12.34 3.80
CA LYS A 6 -16.32 13.62 4.31
C LYS A 6 -15.31 14.23 3.32
N LEU A 7 -15.43 15.54 3.10
CA LEU A 7 -14.50 16.34 2.32
C LEU A 7 -13.98 17.50 3.18
N ILE A 8 -12.66 17.66 3.22
CA ILE A 8 -11.98 18.76 3.92
C ILE A 8 -11.21 19.56 2.86
N LEU A 9 -11.51 20.85 2.71
CA LEU A 9 -10.77 21.74 1.83
C LEU A 9 -9.53 22.28 2.57
N LEU A 10 -8.36 21.82 2.15
CA LEU A 10 -7.09 22.24 2.74
C LEU A 10 -6.68 23.63 2.27
N GLY A 11 -6.24 24.48 3.20
CA GLY A 11 -5.62 25.78 2.91
C GLY A 11 -6.56 26.75 2.21
N GLU A 12 -7.81 26.86 2.64
CA GLU A 12 -8.78 27.78 2.03
C GLU A 12 -8.24 29.21 1.99
N LYS A 13 -7.61 29.70 3.08
CA LYS A 13 -7.04 31.04 3.14
C LYS A 13 -5.73 31.11 2.34
N LEU A 14 -4.88 30.09 2.45
CA LEU A 14 -3.55 30.07 1.83
C LEU A 14 -3.62 29.90 0.31
N CYS A 15 -4.37 28.91 -0.16
CA CYS A 15 -4.42 28.47 -1.55
C CYS A 15 -5.63 29.00 -2.32
N LYS A 16 -6.67 29.50 -1.63
CA LYS A 16 -7.89 30.08 -2.24
C LYS A 16 -8.56 29.15 -3.27
N GLY A 17 -8.46 27.84 -3.06
CA GLY A 17 -8.99 26.83 -3.98
C GLY A 17 -8.18 26.60 -5.26
N HIS A 18 -7.01 27.23 -5.44
CA HIS A 18 -6.17 27.09 -6.65
C HIS A 18 -5.14 25.95 -6.57
N GLY A 19 -5.00 25.31 -5.40
CA GLY A 19 -4.02 24.26 -5.15
C GLY A 19 -2.61 24.78 -4.82
N CYS A 20 -1.69 23.85 -4.53
CA CYS A 20 -0.37 24.17 -3.98
C CYS A 20 0.75 24.37 -5.03
N GLY A 21 0.42 24.46 -6.32
CA GLY A 21 1.39 24.78 -7.39
C GLY A 21 2.56 23.79 -7.58
N GLY A 22 2.51 22.60 -6.99
CA GLY A 22 3.63 21.64 -7.02
C GLY A 22 4.65 21.81 -5.90
N TYR A 23 4.37 22.67 -4.92
CA TYR A 23 5.22 22.99 -3.76
C TYR A 23 4.77 22.20 -2.52
N PRO A 24 5.54 21.19 -2.05
CA PRO A 24 5.18 20.41 -0.87
C PRO A 24 5.05 21.25 0.41
N GLU A 25 5.90 22.26 0.59
CA GLU A 25 5.86 23.17 1.71
C GLU A 25 4.53 23.93 1.81
N MET A 26 3.97 24.32 0.67
CA MET A 26 2.63 24.92 0.59
C MET A 26 1.55 23.90 0.96
N GLY A 27 1.68 22.65 0.52
CA GLY A 27 0.77 21.56 0.89
C GLY A 27 0.77 21.27 2.39
N ALA A 28 1.96 21.26 3.01
CA ALA A 28 2.10 21.09 4.45
C ALA A 28 1.45 22.24 5.23
N GLN A 29 1.69 23.48 4.81
CA GLN A 29 1.13 24.66 5.46
C GLN A 29 -0.40 24.75 5.28
N ALA A 30 -0.91 24.43 4.10
CA ALA A 30 -2.34 24.31 3.82
C ALA A 30 -3.00 23.25 4.73
N THR A 31 -2.31 22.13 4.98
CA THR A 31 -2.82 21.08 5.88
C THR A 31 -2.82 21.54 7.34
N LYS A 32 -1.79 22.28 7.76
CA LYS A 32 -1.68 22.87 9.10
C LYS A 32 -2.83 23.81 9.43
N GLU A 33 -3.34 24.55 8.43
CA GLU A 33 -4.51 25.42 8.57
C GLU A 33 -5.77 24.66 9.03
N ASN A 34 -5.92 23.40 8.62
CA ASN A 34 -7.11 22.58 8.88
C ASN A 34 -6.88 21.48 9.94
N LEU A 35 -5.80 21.55 10.74
CA LEU A 35 -5.44 20.49 11.70
C LEU A 35 -6.54 20.17 12.72
N ALA A 36 -7.27 21.18 13.19
CA ALA A 36 -8.34 20.97 14.16
C ALA A 36 -9.47 20.11 13.57
N GLU A 37 -9.86 20.36 12.32
CA GLU A 37 -10.90 19.59 11.63
C GLU A 37 -10.41 18.16 11.35
N ILE A 38 -9.17 18.01 10.88
CA ILE A 38 -8.57 16.69 10.62
C ILE A 38 -8.50 15.85 11.91
N LYS A 39 -8.09 16.46 13.02
CA LYS A 39 -8.03 15.77 14.33
C LYS A 39 -9.40 15.31 14.81
N ALA A 40 -10.41 16.19 14.69
CA ALA A 40 -11.76 15.87 15.10
C ALA A 40 -12.35 14.71 14.26
N GLU A 41 -12.07 14.68 12.96
CA GLU A 41 -12.53 13.60 12.08
C GLU A 41 -11.85 12.25 12.39
N LEU A 42 -10.57 12.27 12.76
CA LEU A 42 -9.78 11.06 13.01
C LEU A 42 -9.91 10.53 14.44
N GLU A 43 -10.56 11.26 15.35
CA GLU A 43 -10.68 10.89 16.76
C GLU A 43 -11.36 9.52 16.93
N GLY A 44 -10.77 8.65 17.76
CA GLY A 44 -11.28 7.30 18.01
C GLY A 44 -10.96 6.27 16.91
N THR A 45 -10.26 6.65 15.84
CA THR A 45 -9.91 5.72 14.76
C THR A 45 -8.78 4.77 15.15
N ASN A 46 -8.94 3.48 14.92
CA ASN A 46 -7.89 2.49 15.22
C ASN A 46 -6.92 2.25 14.06
N LEU A 47 -7.40 2.28 12.82
CA LEU A 47 -6.62 2.00 11.61
C LEU A 47 -6.84 3.12 10.60
N VAL A 48 -5.76 3.74 10.13
CA VAL A 48 -5.82 4.81 9.12
C VAL A 48 -4.96 4.43 7.92
N PHE A 49 -5.59 4.44 6.74
CA PHE A 49 -4.88 4.37 5.46
C PHE A 49 -4.71 5.77 4.88
N LEU A 50 -3.47 6.20 4.69
CA LEU A 50 -3.14 7.47 4.06
C LEU A 50 -2.75 7.24 2.61
N VAL A 51 -3.54 7.76 1.66
CA VAL A 51 -3.31 7.52 0.23
C VAL A 51 -2.93 8.83 -0.47
N ALA A 52 -1.78 8.85 -1.15
CA ALA A 52 -1.38 10.01 -1.96
C ALA A 52 -0.48 9.63 -3.14
N GLY A 53 -0.65 10.36 -4.25
CA GLY A 53 0.38 10.45 -5.29
C GLY A 53 1.45 11.47 -4.88
N LEU A 54 2.70 11.05 -4.82
CA LEU A 54 3.82 11.89 -4.41
C LEU A 54 4.45 12.62 -5.60
N GLY A 55 5.25 13.64 -5.27
CA GLY A 55 5.97 14.48 -6.23
C GLY A 55 5.23 15.76 -6.64
N GLY A 56 3.93 15.86 -6.32
CA GLY A 56 3.15 17.10 -6.40
C GLY A 56 3.33 18.01 -5.18
N GLY A 57 2.47 19.03 -5.04
CA GLY A 57 2.48 19.92 -3.87
C GLY A 57 1.58 19.43 -2.75
N THR A 58 0.28 19.31 -3.01
CA THR A 58 -0.71 18.98 -1.97
C THR A 58 -0.47 17.60 -1.36
N GLY A 59 -0.46 16.52 -2.16
CA GLY A 59 -0.30 15.15 -1.64
C GLY A 59 1.01 14.97 -0.87
N THR A 60 2.13 15.34 -1.49
CA THR A 60 3.48 15.25 -0.92
C THR A 60 3.64 16.02 0.39
N GLY A 61 3.04 17.21 0.49
CA GLY A 61 3.14 18.06 1.67
C GLY A 61 2.15 17.72 2.78
N ALA A 62 0.94 17.31 2.39
CA ALA A 62 -0.14 17.01 3.34
C ALA A 62 0.06 15.67 4.03
N ILE A 63 0.47 14.64 3.29
CA ILE A 63 0.47 13.27 3.82
C ILE A 63 1.35 13.09 5.08
N PRO A 64 2.55 13.70 5.20
CA PRO A 64 3.35 13.56 6.42
C PRO A 64 2.71 14.28 7.61
N VAL A 65 2.09 15.44 7.37
CA VAL A 65 1.38 16.20 8.43
C VAL A 65 0.20 15.40 8.98
N VAL A 66 -0.57 14.74 8.10
CA VAL A 66 -1.67 13.88 8.55
C VAL A 66 -1.13 12.63 9.27
N ALA A 67 -0.02 12.05 8.81
CA ALA A 67 0.63 10.92 9.47
C ALA A 67 1.09 11.26 10.91
N GLU A 68 1.62 12.46 11.14
CA GLU A 68 1.96 12.91 12.49
C GLU A 68 0.72 12.99 13.40
N VAL A 69 -0.42 13.43 12.85
CA VAL A 69 -1.69 13.48 13.59
C VAL A 69 -2.17 12.09 13.97
N THR A 70 -2.20 11.16 13.01
CA THR A 70 -2.68 9.77 13.25
C THR A 70 -1.78 9.03 14.24
N ARG A 71 -0.47 9.26 14.17
CA ARG A 71 0.47 8.73 15.16
C ARG A 71 0.19 9.29 16.56
N GLY A 72 -0.07 10.59 16.67
CA GLY A 72 -0.36 11.25 17.94
C GLY A 72 -1.61 10.73 18.67
N ILE A 73 -2.58 10.19 17.93
CA ILE A 73 -3.80 9.57 18.48
C ILE A 73 -3.68 8.05 18.70
N GLY A 74 -2.54 7.45 18.30
CA GLY A 74 -2.26 6.02 18.53
C GLY A 74 -2.89 5.05 17.52
N SER A 75 -3.35 5.55 16.36
CA SER A 75 -3.87 4.71 15.28
C SER A 75 -2.73 3.97 14.56
N LEU A 76 -2.97 2.71 14.19
CA LEU A 76 -2.13 2.01 13.21
C LEU A 76 -2.21 2.77 11.88
N THR A 77 -1.10 3.36 11.46
CA THR A 77 -1.04 4.26 10.30
C THR A 77 -0.26 3.61 9.16
N ILE A 78 -0.97 3.31 8.07
CA ILE A 78 -0.38 2.71 6.86
C ILE A 78 -0.50 3.73 5.72
N ALA A 79 0.63 4.22 5.22
CA ALA A 79 0.65 5.06 4.02
C ALA A 79 0.73 4.19 2.76
N CYS A 80 -0.14 4.46 1.78
CA CYS A 80 -0.08 3.86 0.44
C CYS A 80 0.20 4.97 -0.57
N VAL A 81 1.43 5.03 -1.07
CA VAL A 81 1.90 6.15 -1.89
C VAL A 81 2.35 5.68 -3.27
N THR A 82 2.04 6.46 -4.30
CA THR A 82 2.61 6.26 -5.63
C THR A 82 3.75 7.23 -5.88
N ILE A 83 4.84 6.75 -6.47
CA ILE A 83 5.96 7.58 -6.89
C ILE A 83 5.93 7.84 -8.40
N PRO A 84 6.35 9.04 -8.86
CA PRO A 84 6.30 9.45 -10.28
C PRO A 84 7.12 8.55 -11.21
N PHE A 85 6.89 8.65 -12.52
CA PHE A 85 7.68 7.93 -13.52
C PHE A 85 9.16 8.32 -13.47
N LYS A 86 10.06 7.42 -13.88
CA LYS A 86 11.53 7.69 -13.92
C LYS A 86 11.92 8.94 -14.72
N ILE A 87 11.11 9.40 -15.67
CA ILE A 87 11.35 10.63 -16.44
C ILE A 87 11.10 11.92 -15.62
N GLU A 88 10.38 11.84 -14.49
CA GLU A 88 9.98 12.97 -13.65
C GLU A 88 10.94 13.18 -12.47
N GLN A 89 12.25 13.29 -12.73
CA GLN A 89 13.30 13.28 -11.70
C GLN A 89 13.08 14.28 -10.55
N PHE A 90 12.73 15.53 -10.86
CA PHE A 90 12.45 16.55 -9.83
C PHE A 90 11.27 16.19 -8.93
N ARG A 91 10.26 15.50 -9.46
CA ARG A 91 9.12 15.03 -8.66
C ARG A 91 9.49 13.79 -7.84
N ARG A 92 10.38 12.93 -8.35
CA ARG A 92 10.90 11.77 -7.62
C ARG A 92 11.75 12.17 -6.42
N GLU A 93 12.52 13.25 -6.51
CA GLU A 93 13.28 13.80 -5.38
C GLU A 93 12.33 14.23 -4.24
N LYS A 94 11.31 15.03 -4.55
CA LYS A 94 10.26 15.43 -3.60
C LYS A 94 9.55 14.22 -2.99
N ALA A 95 9.25 13.20 -3.79
CA ALA A 95 8.63 11.97 -3.31
C ALA A 95 9.52 11.21 -2.31
N ARG A 96 10.83 11.17 -2.55
CA ARG A 96 11.80 10.55 -1.65
C ARG A 96 11.85 11.24 -0.30
N GLU A 97 11.86 12.58 -0.29
CA GLU A 97 11.81 13.37 0.95
C GLU A 97 10.53 13.09 1.74
N ALA A 98 9.37 13.07 1.07
CA ALA A 98 8.11 12.73 1.72
C ALA A 98 8.10 11.30 2.30
N ILE A 99 8.65 10.31 1.58
CA ILE A 99 8.75 8.93 2.10
C ILE A 99 9.66 8.85 3.33
N LYS A 100 10.75 9.63 3.37
CA LYS A 100 11.59 9.73 4.58
C LYS A 100 10.78 10.25 5.77
N ALA A 101 10.05 11.35 5.60
CA ALA A 101 9.18 11.89 6.65
C ALA A 101 8.07 10.91 7.08
N LEU A 102 7.48 10.18 6.11
CA LEU A 102 6.49 9.15 6.40
C LEU A 102 7.09 7.97 7.16
N SER A 103 8.34 7.57 6.88
CA SER A 103 9.00 6.48 7.60
C SER A 103 9.23 6.78 9.08
N GLU A 104 9.23 8.06 9.45
CA GLU A 104 9.30 8.49 10.84
C GLU A 104 7.93 8.50 11.53
N SER A 105 6.84 8.69 10.76
CA SER A 105 5.50 8.99 11.30
C SER A 105 4.48 7.87 11.13
N CYS A 106 4.63 7.04 10.10
CA CYS A 106 3.77 5.89 9.82
C CYS A 106 4.39 4.60 10.39
N ASP A 107 3.54 3.62 10.69
CA ASP A 107 3.98 2.28 11.04
C ASP A 107 4.55 1.55 9.82
N SER A 108 3.89 1.73 8.67
CA SER A 108 4.30 1.18 7.38
C SER A 108 3.98 2.14 6.24
N THR A 109 4.85 2.19 5.23
CA THR A 109 4.72 2.98 4.00
C THR A 109 4.85 2.07 2.80
N ILE A 110 3.72 1.71 2.20
CA ILE A 110 3.63 0.95 0.96
C ILE A 110 3.90 1.90 -0.20
N VAL A 111 4.95 1.60 -0.96
CA VAL A 111 5.36 2.43 -2.10
C VAL A 111 5.08 1.69 -3.40
N ILE A 112 4.46 2.38 -4.35
CA ILE A 112 4.14 1.88 -5.69
C ILE A 112 4.86 2.76 -6.72
N ASP A 113 5.79 2.19 -7.48
CA ASP A 113 6.45 2.88 -8.58
C ASP A 113 5.60 2.85 -9.84
N ASN A 114 5.15 4.01 -10.30
CA ASN A 114 4.39 4.13 -11.54
C ASN A 114 5.16 3.55 -12.75
N SER A 115 6.49 3.51 -12.68
CA SER A 115 7.33 2.93 -13.74
C SER A 115 7.19 1.41 -13.83
N LYS A 116 6.77 0.75 -12.74
CA LYS A 116 6.47 -0.70 -12.69
C LYS A 116 5.09 -1.04 -13.22
N LEU A 117 4.19 -0.07 -13.31
CA LEU A 117 2.87 -0.29 -13.91
C LEU A 117 2.96 -0.77 -15.35
N ARG A 118 4.03 -0.45 -16.10
CA ARG A 118 4.21 -0.97 -17.45
C ARG A 118 4.29 -2.51 -17.49
N GLU A 119 4.89 -3.11 -16.47
CA GLU A 119 5.06 -4.58 -16.37
C GLU A 119 3.71 -5.26 -16.10
N VAL A 120 2.79 -4.56 -15.43
CA VAL A 120 1.46 -5.08 -15.05
C VAL A 120 0.36 -4.68 -16.04
N ALA A 121 0.40 -3.45 -16.56
CA ALA A 121 -0.60 -2.86 -17.45
C ALA A 121 -0.29 -3.02 -18.93
N GLY A 122 0.93 -3.45 -19.30
CA GLY A 122 1.32 -3.67 -20.69
C GLY A 122 1.20 -2.41 -21.57
N ASN A 123 0.44 -2.51 -22.65
CA ASN A 123 0.25 -1.44 -23.66
C ASN A 123 -1.04 -0.61 -23.45
N LEU A 124 -1.64 -0.66 -22.26
CA LEU A 124 -2.82 0.16 -21.97
C LEU A 124 -2.53 1.67 -22.12
N PRO A 125 -3.52 2.48 -22.52
CA PRO A 125 -3.40 3.93 -22.51
C PRO A 125 -2.98 4.46 -21.13
N LEU A 126 -2.21 5.56 -21.08
CA LEU A 126 -1.66 6.11 -19.82
C LEU A 126 -2.71 6.29 -18.72
N LYS A 127 -3.91 6.77 -19.08
CA LYS A 127 -5.02 6.95 -18.12
C LYS A 127 -5.46 5.63 -17.49
N GLU A 128 -5.52 4.57 -18.29
CA GLU A 128 -5.89 3.22 -17.84
C GLU A 128 -4.75 2.59 -17.03
N ALA A 129 -3.50 2.77 -17.45
CA ALA A 129 -2.34 2.33 -16.69
C ALA A 129 -2.28 2.97 -15.28
N LEU A 130 -2.57 4.27 -15.16
CA LEU A 130 -2.69 4.92 -13.85
C LEU A 130 -3.90 4.44 -13.05
N ALA A 131 -5.00 4.08 -13.72
CA ALA A 131 -6.15 3.47 -13.06
C ALA A 131 -5.82 2.09 -12.46
N VAL A 132 -4.88 1.34 -13.05
CA VAL A 132 -4.36 0.08 -12.46
C VAL A 132 -3.72 0.34 -11.10
N ALA A 133 -2.88 1.36 -10.94
CA ALA A 133 -2.29 1.71 -9.64
C ALA A 133 -3.36 2.01 -8.58
N ASN A 134 -4.36 2.80 -8.95
CA ASN A 134 -5.47 3.16 -8.06
C ASN A 134 -6.31 1.93 -7.69
N ALA A 135 -6.56 1.04 -8.66
CA ALA A 135 -7.26 -0.22 -8.42
C ALA A 135 -6.47 -1.14 -7.47
N LEU A 136 -5.15 -1.18 -7.58
CA LEU A 136 -4.28 -1.97 -6.70
C LEU A 136 -4.29 -1.43 -5.27
N VAL A 137 -4.16 -0.11 -5.07
CA VAL A 137 -4.30 0.51 -3.74
C VAL A 137 -5.69 0.26 -3.17
N GLY A 138 -6.74 0.45 -3.97
CA GLY A 138 -8.12 0.20 -3.55
C GLY A 138 -8.36 -1.26 -3.16
N ALA A 139 -7.84 -2.21 -3.95
CA ALA A 139 -7.91 -3.63 -3.66
C ALA A 139 -7.16 -3.99 -2.38
N PHE A 140 -5.97 -3.43 -2.17
CA PHE A 140 -5.21 -3.63 -0.93
C PHE A 140 -6.00 -3.14 0.29
N VAL A 141 -6.43 -1.87 0.29
CA VAL A 141 -7.19 -1.29 1.41
C VAL A 141 -8.48 -2.07 1.66
N LYS A 142 -9.21 -2.41 0.60
CA LYS A 142 -10.44 -3.22 0.67
C LYS A 142 -10.15 -4.59 1.28
N ASN A 143 -9.18 -5.33 0.74
CA ASN A 143 -8.89 -6.70 1.18
C ASN A 143 -8.48 -6.72 2.65
N ILE A 144 -7.61 -5.82 3.10
CA ILE A 144 -7.20 -5.76 4.50
C ILE A 144 -8.38 -5.40 5.41
N THR A 145 -9.16 -4.40 5.02
CA THR A 145 -10.32 -3.96 5.80
C THR A 145 -11.37 -5.06 5.89
N GLU A 146 -11.70 -5.72 4.77
CA GLU A 146 -12.67 -6.82 4.74
C GLU A 146 -12.18 -8.05 5.49
N THR A 147 -10.89 -8.39 5.43
CA THR A 147 -10.34 -9.55 6.16
C THR A 147 -10.45 -9.38 7.69
N ILE A 148 -10.42 -8.13 8.17
CA ILE A 148 -10.60 -7.81 9.60
C ILE A 148 -12.08 -7.71 9.96
N THR A 149 -12.90 -7.12 9.09
CA THR A 149 -14.27 -6.70 9.44
C THR A 149 -15.36 -7.68 9.02
N GLN A 150 -15.08 -8.55 8.04
CA GLN A 150 -16.03 -9.53 7.52
C GLN A 150 -15.60 -10.95 7.89
N PRO A 151 -16.55 -11.87 8.13
CA PRO A 151 -16.24 -13.28 8.23
C PRO A 151 -15.60 -13.80 6.92
N SER A 152 -14.41 -14.37 7.02
CA SER A 152 -13.71 -15.09 5.96
C SER A 152 -13.43 -16.53 6.41
N LEU A 153 -12.88 -17.36 5.51
CA LEU A 153 -12.45 -18.72 5.86
C LEU A 153 -11.43 -18.69 7.00
N ILE A 154 -10.49 -17.75 6.93
CA ILE A 154 -9.45 -17.54 7.92
C ILE A 154 -9.33 -16.03 8.12
N ASN A 155 -9.94 -15.58 9.21
CA ASN A 155 -9.92 -14.18 9.62
C ASN A 155 -8.53 -13.79 10.11
N LEU A 156 -8.12 -12.58 9.76
CA LEU A 156 -6.93 -11.95 10.28
C LEU A 156 -7.39 -10.91 11.28
N ASP A 157 -6.89 -10.98 12.52
CA ASP A 157 -7.31 -10.02 13.53
C ASP A 157 -6.49 -8.71 13.45
N TYR A 158 -6.99 -7.66 14.10
CA TYR A 158 -6.31 -6.37 14.11
C TYR A 158 -4.93 -6.43 14.80
N ALA A 159 -4.75 -7.31 15.80
CA ALA A 159 -3.50 -7.44 16.52
C ALA A 159 -2.43 -8.10 15.64
N ASP A 160 -2.80 -9.07 14.81
CA ASP A 160 -1.95 -9.70 13.80
C ASP A 160 -1.52 -8.70 12.74
N LEU A 161 -2.46 -7.92 12.18
CA LEU A 161 -2.13 -6.86 11.22
C LEU A 161 -1.15 -5.87 11.84
N ARG A 162 -1.46 -5.39 13.06
CA ARG A 162 -0.59 -4.47 13.79
C ARG A 162 0.78 -5.10 14.00
N ALA A 163 0.87 -6.37 14.38
CA ALA A 163 2.14 -7.02 14.63
C ALA A 163 3.07 -7.04 13.39
N VAL A 164 2.54 -7.17 12.19
CA VAL A 164 3.36 -7.16 10.96
C VAL A 164 3.62 -5.75 10.43
N MET A 165 2.63 -4.86 10.54
CA MET A 165 2.74 -3.50 10.00
C MET A 165 3.44 -2.52 10.94
N GLU A 166 3.42 -2.77 12.26
CA GLU A 166 4.14 -1.98 13.26
C GLU A 166 5.65 -2.18 13.04
N ARG A 167 6.35 -1.08 12.70
CA ARG A 167 7.76 -1.09 12.23
C ARG A 167 7.95 -1.69 10.83
N GLY A 168 6.89 -1.72 10.02
CA GLY A 168 6.93 -2.16 8.64
C GLY A 168 7.76 -1.25 7.73
N GLY A 169 8.09 -0.02 8.16
CA GLY A 169 9.00 0.86 7.41
C GLY A 169 8.57 1.01 5.96
N ILE A 170 9.49 0.87 5.01
CA ILE A 170 9.13 0.79 3.59
C ILE A 170 8.61 -0.61 3.29
N SER A 171 7.47 -0.67 2.61
CA SER A 171 6.83 -1.90 2.20
C SER A 171 6.58 -1.92 0.70
N ALA A 172 6.60 -3.13 0.13
CA ALA A 172 6.29 -3.40 -1.26
C ALA A 172 5.10 -4.35 -1.34
N ILE A 173 4.27 -4.16 -2.36
CA ILE A 173 3.14 -5.05 -2.65
C ILE A 173 3.38 -5.79 -3.96
N GLY A 174 3.08 -7.08 -3.94
CA GLY A 174 3.08 -7.96 -5.10
C GLY A 174 1.72 -8.64 -5.22
N ILE A 175 1.21 -8.74 -6.45
CA ILE A 175 -0.05 -9.43 -6.73
C ILE A 175 0.16 -10.38 -7.89
N GLY A 176 -0.35 -11.60 -7.76
CA GLY A 176 -0.34 -12.59 -8.81
C GLY A 176 -1.66 -13.35 -8.88
N GLU A 177 -1.98 -13.80 -10.07
CA GLU A 177 -3.12 -14.66 -10.34
C GLU A 177 -2.64 -15.90 -11.07
N GLY A 178 -3.32 -17.02 -10.82
CA GLY A 178 -3.07 -18.25 -11.53
C GLY A 178 -4.34 -19.03 -11.75
N ASP A 179 -4.29 -19.88 -12.77
CA ASP A 179 -5.34 -20.80 -13.19
C ASP A 179 -4.76 -22.15 -13.62
N GLY A 180 -5.62 -23.17 -13.66
CA GLY A 180 -5.26 -24.55 -13.97
C GLY A 180 -4.61 -25.29 -12.82
N GLU A 181 -3.95 -26.42 -13.11
CA GLU A 181 -3.34 -27.31 -12.10
C GLU A 181 -2.24 -26.62 -11.28
N ASP A 182 -1.42 -25.76 -11.91
CA ASP A 182 -0.33 -25.03 -11.24
C ASP A 182 -0.73 -23.63 -10.77
N ARG A 183 -2.02 -23.36 -10.57
CA ARG A 183 -2.53 -22.00 -10.28
C ARG A 183 -1.84 -21.33 -9.09
N VAL A 184 -1.54 -22.07 -8.03
CA VAL A 184 -0.84 -21.55 -6.85
C VAL A 184 0.58 -21.12 -7.18
N ALA A 185 1.37 -22.00 -7.81
CA ALA A 185 2.76 -21.71 -8.16
C ALA A 185 2.87 -20.52 -9.11
N LYS A 186 1.96 -20.42 -10.09
CA LYS A 186 1.87 -19.27 -10.99
C LYS A 186 1.55 -17.98 -10.23
N ALA A 187 0.53 -17.99 -9.37
CA ALA A 187 0.12 -16.81 -8.61
C ALA A 187 1.24 -16.32 -7.67
N VAL A 188 1.90 -17.21 -6.94
CA VAL A 188 3.03 -16.85 -6.07
C VAL A 188 4.21 -16.34 -6.88
N SER A 189 4.57 -17.02 -7.97
CA SER A 189 5.68 -16.61 -8.83
C SER A 189 5.43 -15.21 -9.40
N GLN A 190 4.22 -14.91 -9.85
CA GLN A 190 3.87 -13.59 -10.37
C GLN A 190 3.90 -12.53 -9.25
N ALA A 191 3.34 -12.82 -8.07
CA ALA A 191 3.31 -11.90 -6.95
C ALA A 191 4.72 -11.49 -6.50
N LEU A 192 5.67 -12.43 -6.50
CA LEU A 192 7.05 -12.17 -6.05
C LEU A 192 7.98 -11.66 -7.17
N ALA A 193 7.67 -11.96 -8.43
CA ALA A 193 8.50 -11.54 -9.57
C ALA A 193 8.33 -10.07 -9.93
N VAL A 194 7.13 -9.51 -9.75
CA VAL A 194 6.82 -8.11 -10.10
C VAL A 194 6.28 -7.35 -8.88
N PRO A 195 7.08 -7.18 -7.80
CA PRO A 195 6.70 -6.22 -6.78
C PRO A 195 6.58 -4.84 -7.41
N LEU A 196 5.59 -4.06 -6.98
CA LEU A 196 5.38 -2.71 -7.50
C LEU A 196 6.46 -1.70 -7.05
N LEU A 197 7.49 -2.18 -6.36
CA LEU A 197 8.67 -1.43 -5.94
C LEU A 197 9.90 -2.30 -6.16
N ASP A 198 10.99 -1.75 -6.71
CA ASP A 198 12.27 -2.47 -6.78
C ASP A 198 12.80 -2.71 -5.35
N ILE A 199 13.10 -3.98 -5.05
CA ILE A 199 13.65 -4.43 -3.75
C ILE A 199 15.09 -4.90 -3.99
N SER A 200 16.04 -4.32 -3.27
CA SER A 200 17.47 -4.66 -3.43
C SER A 200 17.79 -6.06 -2.89
N ASP A 201 17.10 -6.46 -1.82
CA ASP A 201 17.30 -7.75 -1.15
C ASP A 201 16.00 -8.20 -0.49
N MET A 202 15.34 -9.22 -1.07
CA MET A 202 14.11 -9.79 -0.50
C MET A 202 14.37 -10.52 0.82
N SER A 203 15.60 -11.01 1.06
CA SER A 203 15.95 -11.69 2.30
C SER A 203 16.02 -10.74 3.50
N ALA A 204 16.06 -9.42 3.26
CA ALA A 204 16.01 -8.40 4.31
C ALA A 204 14.58 -8.08 4.79
N THR A 205 13.55 -8.68 4.18
CA THR A 205 12.14 -8.49 4.55
C THR A 205 11.94 -8.81 6.05
N TYR A 206 11.35 -7.86 6.78
CA TYR A 206 11.07 -8.00 8.21
C TYR A 206 9.82 -8.84 8.46
N GLY A 207 8.74 -8.52 7.74
CA GLY A 207 7.43 -9.14 7.94
C GLY A 207 6.69 -9.32 6.62
N VAL A 208 5.84 -10.33 6.55
CA VAL A 208 5.07 -10.66 5.34
C VAL A 208 3.60 -10.80 5.70
N LEU A 209 2.74 -10.12 4.92
CA LEU A 209 1.31 -10.36 4.90
C LEU A 209 0.94 -11.08 3.61
N ILE A 210 0.31 -12.24 3.73
CA ILE A 210 -0.16 -13.05 2.60
C ILE A 210 -1.69 -13.03 2.60
N HIS A 211 -2.30 -12.64 1.49
CA HIS A 211 -3.76 -12.71 1.36
C HIS A 211 -4.12 -13.51 0.11
N ILE A 212 -4.86 -14.59 0.32
CA ILE A 212 -5.22 -15.57 -0.70
C ILE A 212 -6.71 -15.46 -0.99
N VAL A 213 -7.08 -15.36 -2.26
CA VAL A 213 -8.48 -15.37 -2.69
C VAL A 213 -8.64 -16.43 -3.76
N GLY A 214 -9.61 -17.32 -3.60
CA GLY A 214 -9.97 -18.34 -4.58
C GLY A 214 -11.47 -18.61 -4.58
N GLY A 215 -11.94 -19.47 -5.48
CA GLY A 215 -13.33 -19.91 -5.48
C GLY A 215 -13.65 -20.89 -4.35
N GLU A 216 -14.87 -21.45 -4.35
CA GLU A 216 -15.25 -22.53 -3.42
C GLU A 216 -14.37 -23.78 -3.56
N ASP A 217 -13.66 -23.89 -4.69
CA ASP A 217 -12.68 -24.93 -4.99
C ASP A 217 -11.27 -24.65 -4.42
N LEU A 218 -11.08 -23.58 -3.63
CA LEU A 218 -9.83 -23.31 -2.93
C LEU A 218 -9.62 -24.33 -1.80
N THR A 219 -8.50 -25.03 -1.83
CA THR A 219 -8.19 -26.07 -0.85
C THR A 219 -7.20 -25.61 0.22
N LEU A 220 -7.19 -26.30 1.36
CA LEU A 220 -6.21 -26.06 2.43
C LEU A 220 -4.76 -26.32 1.97
N GLU A 221 -4.56 -27.33 1.12
CA GLU A 221 -3.25 -27.65 0.55
C GLU A 221 -2.70 -26.48 -0.26
N GLU A 222 -3.53 -25.86 -1.09
CA GLU A 222 -3.13 -24.70 -1.90
C GLU A 222 -2.73 -23.50 -1.05
N VAL A 223 -3.43 -23.29 0.08
CA VAL A 223 -3.08 -22.26 1.07
C VAL A 223 -1.73 -22.57 1.72
N ALA A 224 -1.49 -23.82 2.12
CA ALA A 224 -0.23 -24.24 2.73
C ALA A 224 0.96 -24.05 1.76
N VAL A 225 0.83 -24.57 0.54
CA VAL A 225 1.84 -24.43 -0.52
C VAL A 225 2.11 -22.96 -0.85
N THR A 226 1.08 -22.10 -0.86
CA THR A 226 1.26 -20.66 -1.06
C THR A 226 2.18 -20.06 0.00
N GLY A 227 1.95 -20.41 1.28
CA GLY A 227 2.78 -19.96 2.39
C GLY A 227 4.22 -20.43 2.28
N GLU A 228 4.44 -21.71 1.97
CA GLU A 228 5.77 -22.32 1.80
C GLU A 228 6.56 -21.64 0.68
N LEU A 229 5.96 -21.49 -0.50
CA LEU A 229 6.61 -20.88 -1.66
C LEU A 229 7.01 -19.42 -1.43
N ILE A 230 6.18 -18.66 -0.70
CA ILE A 230 6.52 -17.28 -0.34
C ILE A 230 7.68 -17.27 0.64
N MET A 231 7.62 -18.09 1.70
CA MET A 231 8.63 -18.14 2.75
C MET A 231 10.01 -18.56 2.25
N ASP A 232 10.07 -19.44 1.25
CA ASP A 232 11.32 -19.82 0.57
C ASP A 232 12.05 -18.63 -0.07
N LYS A 233 11.33 -17.58 -0.47
CA LYS A 233 11.91 -16.36 -1.06
C LYS A 233 12.29 -15.31 -0.02
N VAL A 234 11.74 -15.39 1.18
CA VAL A 234 11.95 -14.41 2.26
C VAL A 234 12.35 -15.11 3.58
N PRO A 235 13.45 -15.89 3.58
CA PRO A 235 13.76 -16.85 4.65
C PRO A 235 14.08 -16.22 6.02
N ASN A 236 14.48 -14.93 6.07
CA ASN A 236 14.80 -14.26 7.34
C ASN A 236 13.62 -13.49 7.96
N THR A 237 12.43 -13.62 7.37
CA THR A 237 11.21 -12.96 7.84
C THR A 237 10.94 -13.31 9.29
N LYS A 238 10.66 -12.29 10.12
CA LYS A 238 10.41 -12.44 11.55
C LYS A 238 8.94 -12.65 11.89
N ARG A 239 8.03 -12.12 11.07
CA ARG A 239 6.59 -12.19 11.29
C ARG A 239 5.88 -12.50 9.99
N VAL A 240 4.98 -13.47 10.03
CA VAL A 240 4.18 -13.88 8.88
C VAL A 240 2.74 -13.90 9.35
N ILE A 241 1.89 -13.16 8.65
CA ILE A 241 0.45 -13.23 8.83
C ILE A 241 -0.16 -13.59 7.50
N TRP A 242 -1.28 -14.30 7.56
CA TRP A 242 -1.95 -14.70 6.35
C TRP A 242 -3.46 -14.75 6.56
N GLY A 243 -4.19 -14.50 5.48
CA GLY A 243 -5.64 -14.59 5.44
C GLY A 243 -6.10 -15.23 4.15
N ALA A 244 -7.27 -15.85 4.18
CA ALA A 244 -7.87 -16.48 3.02
C ALA A 244 -9.36 -16.12 2.91
N LYS A 245 -9.80 -15.82 1.69
CA LYS A 245 -11.19 -15.49 1.37
C LYS A 245 -11.68 -16.30 0.17
N VAL A 246 -12.96 -16.69 0.22
CA VAL A 246 -13.66 -17.25 -0.94
C VAL A 246 -14.33 -16.13 -1.72
N ASP A 247 -14.17 -16.16 -3.04
CA ASP A 247 -14.87 -15.33 -4.00
C ASP A 247 -15.32 -16.21 -5.17
N ASP A 248 -16.63 -16.40 -5.33
CA ASP A 248 -17.22 -17.27 -6.36
C ASP A 248 -16.78 -16.87 -7.78
N GLN A 249 -16.41 -15.60 -8.00
CA GLN A 249 -15.90 -15.11 -9.28
C GLN A 249 -14.50 -15.65 -9.64
N LEU A 250 -13.82 -16.27 -8.67
CA LEU A 250 -12.50 -16.88 -8.81
C LEU A 250 -12.55 -18.42 -8.87
N THR A 251 -13.71 -19.03 -9.14
CA THR A 251 -13.76 -20.49 -9.38
C THR A 251 -12.74 -20.90 -10.45
N GLY A 252 -11.90 -21.89 -10.15
CA GLY A 252 -10.82 -22.35 -11.02
C GLY A 252 -9.57 -21.45 -11.02
N ARG A 253 -9.53 -20.38 -10.22
CA ARG A 253 -8.45 -19.40 -10.14
C ARG A 253 -8.04 -19.09 -8.70
N VAL A 254 -6.79 -18.69 -8.52
CA VAL A 254 -6.29 -18.20 -7.22
C VAL A 254 -5.59 -16.87 -7.44
N ARG A 255 -5.89 -15.90 -6.59
CA ARG A 255 -5.20 -14.61 -6.49
C ARG A 255 -4.42 -14.57 -5.18
N VAL A 256 -3.14 -14.28 -5.26
CA VAL A 256 -2.26 -14.10 -4.10
C VAL A 256 -1.79 -12.65 -4.07
N MET A 257 -1.99 -11.99 -2.94
CA MET A 257 -1.41 -10.69 -2.63
C MET A 257 -0.38 -10.86 -1.51
N ALA A 258 0.85 -10.44 -1.76
CA ALA A 258 1.92 -10.44 -0.76
C ALA A 258 2.33 -8.99 -0.47
N VAL A 259 2.37 -8.62 0.81
CA VAL A 259 2.95 -7.36 1.27
C VAL A 259 4.21 -7.66 2.06
N LEU A 260 5.33 -7.20 1.52
CA LEU A 260 6.66 -7.37 2.09
C LEU A 260 7.01 -6.09 2.85
N THR A 261 7.19 -6.20 4.16
CA THR A 261 7.46 -5.07 5.05
C THR A 261 8.93 -5.05 5.46
N GLY A 262 9.46 -3.86 5.76
CA GLY A 262 10.85 -3.66 6.17
C GLY A 262 11.85 -3.90 5.04
N VAL A 263 11.45 -3.66 3.79
CA VAL A 263 12.28 -3.92 2.62
C VAL A 263 13.26 -2.78 2.37
N LYS A 264 14.39 -3.11 1.71
CA LYS A 264 15.32 -2.10 1.17
C LYS A 264 15.04 -1.87 -0.30
N SER A 265 14.95 -0.59 -0.70
CA SER A 265 14.68 -0.21 -2.08
C SER A 265 15.77 0.74 -2.62
N PRO A 266 16.29 0.51 -3.84
CA PRO A 266 17.28 1.39 -4.46
C PRO A 266 16.80 2.84 -4.56
N PHE A 267 15.49 3.03 -4.75
CA PHE A 267 14.87 4.35 -4.83
C PHE A 267 15.18 5.22 -3.60
N MET A 268 15.22 4.61 -2.41
CA MET A 268 15.49 5.28 -1.14
C MET A 268 16.99 5.44 -0.87
N GLU A 269 17.80 4.58 -1.45
CA GLU A 269 19.28 4.65 -1.41
C GLU A 269 19.85 5.71 -2.35
N GLY A 270 19.01 6.33 -3.19
CA GLY A 270 19.42 7.38 -4.12
C GLY A 270 20.01 6.85 -5.44
N GLN A 271 19.84 5.55 -5.70
CA GLN A 271 20.28 4.86 -6.91
C GLN A 271 19.19 4.86 -7.98
#